data_AF-A0A925QD89-F1
#
_entry.id   AF-A0A925QD89-F1
#
_cell.length_a   1.000
_cell.length_b   1.000
_cell.length_c   1.000
_cell.angle_alpha   90.00
_cell.angle_beta   90.00
_cell.angle_gamma   90.00
#
_symmetry.space_group_name_H-M   'P 1'
#
loop_
_entity.id
_entity.type
_entity.pdbx_description
1 polymer ?
#
loop_
_entity_poly.entity_id
_entity_poly.type
_entity_poly.pdbx_seq_one_letter_code
_entity_poly.pdbx_strand_id
1 'polypeptide(L)'
;MRRIKLGNQAATKALSCWPAALLRLVTVCCAAAIAVSAQTPVDKAPGHNGIGQTGGQPVAKSTGPVESGDSDDRYRIGPGDVLDIRIFNRANLSRDAVRVEGNGMIRMPLIDTEIQAACKTEGELAKEIAGKYTKFYRNPQVDVFIKEYRSKQVAIIGAVNDQSRFELQRRVRLLDLLSYAKGPTAKAGQTINIVHSAQGSVCRTAGRDSSEAFSSYRLSDTLRGDPKANPYLEAGDVITLPDADQVYVVGNVYTPLTIPLKEPITLSRAVAMAGGVKQDSKKDKIRIVRQEPGSSARTEILVDLSAIEKKRAEDVALVANDIIEVQTSSGKALLRTLIGGAGQSISNLPIRIIP
;
A
#
# COMPACT_ATOMS: atom_id res chain seq x y z
N MET A 1 47.85 40.64 25.65
CA MET A 1 48.33 39.26 25.90
C MET A 1 47.14 38.34 25.69
N ARG A 2 47.06 37.32 24.83
CA ARG A 2 48.00 36.60 23.96
C ARG A 2 47.31 36.39 22.61
N ARG A 3 48.09 36.49 21.54
CA ARG A 3 47.78 36.03 20.19
C ARG A 3 47.79 34.50 20.15
N ILE A 4 46.90 33.90 19.36
CA ILE A 4 47.16 32.58 18.77
C ILE A 4 47.15 32.75 17.25
N LYS A 5 48.26 32.33 16.66
CA LYS A 5 48.68 32.46 15.27
C LYS A 5 48.46 31.10 14.59
N LEU A 6 48.04 31.17 13.32
CA LEU A 6 48.46 30.39 12.15
C LEU A 6 48.36 28.85 12.15
N GLY A 7 47.78 28.35 11.06
CA GLY A 7 47.94 26.98 10.55
C GLY A 7 47.28 26.79 9.20
N ASN A 8 47.87 27.39 8.15
CA ASN A 8 47.50 27.25 6.74
C ASN A 8 48.52 26.30 6.07
N GLN A 9 48.10 25.19 5.44
CA GLN A 9 48.83 24.43 4.41
C GLN A 9 47.82 23.59 3.59
N ALA A 10 47.63 23.92 2.30
CA ALA A 10 48.17 23.24 1.10
C ALA A 10 47.49 21.88 0.82
N ALA A 11 46.59 21.73 -0.17
CA ALA A 11 46.79 21.81 -1.63
C ALA A 11 47.86 20.83 -2.17
N THR A 12 47.47 19.60 -2.46
CA THR A 12 48.20 18.70 -3.37
C THR A 12 47.22 18.01 -4.32
N LYS A 13 47.29 18.43 -5.58
CA LYS A 13 46.78 17.74 -6.77
C LYS A 13 47.55 16.41 -6.93
N ALA A 14 46.86 15.35 -7.35
CA ALA A 14 47.48 14.23 -8.03
C ALA A 14 46.55 13.75 -9.16
N LEU A 15 46.89 14.18 -10.38
CA LEU A 15 46.45 13.59 -11.63
C LEU A 15 47.25 12.29 -11.86
N SER A 16 46.58 11.25 -12.36
CA SER A 16 47.14 10.22 -13.26
C SER A 16 45.94 9.62 -14.01
N CYS A 17 45.69 9.81 -15.31
CA CYS A 17 46.48 9.58 -16.53
C CYS A 17 47.03 8.16 -16.65
N TRP A 18 46.25 7.27 -17.28
CA TRP A 18 46.76 6.26 -18.22
C TRP A 18 45.69 5.81 -19.23
N PRO A 19 46.10 5.35 -20.43
CA PRO A 19 45.57 5.85 -21.69
C PRO A 19 44.65 4.86 -22.44
N ALA A 20 44.02 5.41 -23.48
CA ALA A 20 43.29 4.72 -24.53
C ALA A 20 44.20 4.15 -25.62
N ALA A 21 43.64 3.16 -26.36
CA ALA A 21 43.82 2.82 -27.78
C ALA A 21 44.51 1.49 -28.14
N LEU A 22 43.78 0.65 -28.92
CA LEU A 22 44.14 -0.17 -30.10
C LEU A 22 43.19 -1.39 -30.18
N LEU A 23 42.12 -1.41 -30.98
CA LEU A 23 42.00 -1.61 -32.45
C LEU A 23 42.50 -2.98 -32.98
N ARG A 24 41.56 -3.85 -33.41
CA ARG A 24 41.62 -4.91 -34.45
C ARG A 24 40.26 -5.65 -34.43
N LEU A 25 39.30 -5.43 -35.33
CA LEU A 25 39.21 -5.79 -36.76
C LEU A 25 39.22 -7.31 -37.00
N VAL A 26 38.04 -7.94 -36.97
CA VAL A 26 37.76 -9.19 -37.71
C VAL A 26 36.36 -9.07 -38.34
N THR A 27 36.39 -8.76 -39.62
CA THR A 27 35.29 -8.86 -40.58
C THR A 27 35.28 -10.29 -41.11
N VAL A 28 34.16 -11.00 -41.02
CA VAL A 28 33.91 -12.20 -41.85
C VAL A 28 32.55 -12.04 -42.49
N CYS A 29 32.59 -11.93 -43.83
CA CYS A 29 31.50 -12.06 -44.78
C CYS A 29 30.63 -13.29 -44.49
N CYS A 30 29.32 -13.15 -44.66
CA CYS A 30 28.61 -14.06 -45.53
C CYS A 30 27.46 -13.32 -46.23
N ALA A 31 27.60 -13.22 -47.56
CA ALA A 31 26.62 -12.68 -48.47
C ALA A 31 25.63 -13.78 -48.85
N ALA A 32 24.33 -13.46 -48.85
CA ALA A 32 23.38 -14.01 -49.80
C ALA A 32 22.23 -13.03 -49.96
N ALA A 33 22.29 -12.25 -51.04
CA ALA A 33 21.20 -11.44 -51.55
C ALA A 33 20.33 -12.31 -52.48
N ILE A 34 19.00 -12.27 -52.31
CA ILE A 34 18.05 -12.33 -53.43
C ILE A 34 16.96 -11.29 -53.14
N ALA A 35 16.68 -10.49 -54.15
CA ALA A 35 15.85 -9.31 -54.13
C ALA A 35 14.54 -9.52 -54.94
N VAL A 36 13.64 -8.54 -54.81
CA VAL A 36 12.56 -8.15 -55.76
C VAL A 36 11.31 -9.07 -55.69
N SER A 37 10.06 -8.61 -55.52
CA SER A 37 9.34 -7.61 -56.32
C SER A 37 8.08 -6.99 -55.67
N ALA A 38 7.95 -5.67 -55.86
CA ALA A 38 6.79 -4.83 -56.19
C ALA A 38 5.32 -5.16 -55.82
N GLN A 39 4.63 -4.09 -55.42
CA GLN A 39 3.19 -3.91 -55.20
C GLN A 39 2.30 -4.13 -56.43
N THR A 40 1.00 -4.38 -56.19
CA THR A 40 -0.10 -3.59 -56.79
C THR A 40 -1.36 -3.59 -55.89
N PRO A 41 -2.17 -2.50 -55.93
CA PRO A 41 -3.44 -2.34 -55.20
C PRO A 41 -4.63 -2.86 -56.02
N VAL A 42 -5.78 -3.14 -55.36
CA VAL A 42 -7.05 -3.45 -56.05
C VAL A 42 -8.22 -2.67 -55.42
N ASP A 43 -9.04 -2.15 -56.32
CA ASP A 43 -10.06 -1.10 -56.24
C ASP A 43 -11.40 -1.41 -55.52
N LYS A 44 -12.15 -0.33 -55.31
CA LYS A 44 -13.54 -0.19 -54.84
C LYS A 44 -14.63 -0.68 -55.83
N ALA A 45 -15.66 -1.34 -55.25
CA ALA A 45 -17.13 -1.27 -55.51
C ALA A 45 -17.67 -1.63 -56.93
N PRO A 46 -18.95 -2.10 -57.13
CA PRO A 46 -20.20 -1.76 -56.41
C PRO A 46 -21.14 -2.94 -56.05
N GLY A 47 -22.20 -2.63 -55.28
CA GLY A 47 -23.05 -3.58 -54.56
C GLY A 47 -24.22 -4.21 -55.32
N HIS A 48 -25.01 -5.00 -54.59
CA HIS A 48 -26.37 -5.44 -54.93
C HIS A 48 -27.20 -5.61 -53.65
N ASN A 49 -28.48 -5.25 -53.77
CA ASN A 49 -29.52 -5.30 -52.75
C ASN A 49 -30.05 -6.72 -52.49
N GLY A 50 -30.42 -6.97 -51.23
CA GLY A 50 -31.65 -7.65 -50.81
C GLY A 50 -31.67 -9.18 -50.81
N ILE A 51 -31.89 -9.78 -49.64
CA ILE A 51 -33.12 -10.51 -49.21
C ILE A 51 -32.90 -10.87 -47.73
N GLY A 52 -33.89 -10.54 -46.89
CA GLY A 52 -33.78 -10.66 -45.44
C GLY A 52 -33.93 -12.07 -44.90
N GLN A 53 -33.61 -12.21 -43.61
CA GLN A 53 -34.37 -13.04 -42.70
C GLN A 53 -34.19 -12.59 -41.26
N THR A 54 -35.34 -12.56 -40.61
CA THR A 54 -35.68 -12.29 -39.22
C THR A 54 -34.89 -13.10 -38.20
N GLY A 55 -34.30 -12.41 -37.22
CA GLY A 55 -33.83 -12.99 -35.97
C GLY A 55 -34.03 -11.96 -34.86
N GLY A 56 -35.19 -12.00 -34.21
CA GLY A 56 -35.53 -11.13 -33.11
C GLY A 56 -34.57 -11.33 -31.93
N GLN A 57 -33.78 -10.32 -31.64
CA GLN A 57 -32.96 -10.27 -30.44
C GLN A 57 -33.82 -9.70 -29.32
N PRO A 58 -34.02 -10.41 -28.19
CA PRO A 58 -34.78 -9.88 -27.09
C PRO A 58 -33.96 -8.74 -26.47
N VAL A 59 -34.42 -7.51 -26.69
CA VAL A 59 -33.97 -6.34 -25.93
C VAL A 59 -34.46 -6.55 -24.50
N ALA A 60 -33.62 -7.15 -23.67
CA ALA A 60 -33.86 -7.24 -22.24
C ALA A 60 -33.94 -5.80 -21.69
N LYS A 61 -35.16 -5.32 -21.49
CA LYS A 61 -35.46 -4.17 -20.63
C LYS A 61 -34.99 -4.55 -19.23
N SER A 62 -33.79 -4.11 -18.88
CA SER A 62 -33.35 -4.01 -17.50
C SER A 62 -34.11 -2.88 -16.83
N THR A 63 -35.36 -3.12 -16.45
CA THR A 63 -36.08 -2.35 -15.44
C THR A 63 -35.88 -3.04 -14.09
N GLY A 64 -34.64 -2.98 -13.60
CA GLY A 64 -34.40 -3.10 -12.16
C GLY A 64 -34.61 -1.73 -11.53
N PRO A 65 -35.19 -1.61 -10.33
CA PRO A 65 -35.14 -0.36 -9.58
C PRO A 65 -33.66 -0.03 -9.37
N VAL A 66 -33.16 0.99 -10.07
CA VAL A 66 -31.97 1.69 -9.60
C VAL A 66 -32.45 2.35 -8.32
N GLU A 67 -32.15 1.73 -7.18
CA GLU A 67 -32.17 2.42 -5.90
C GLU A 67 -31.21 3.60 -6.02
N SER A 68 -31.76 4.74 -6.45
CA SER A 68 -31.16 6.04 -6.31
C SER A 68 -31.11 6.35 -4.82
N GLY A 69 -30.14 5.74 -4.14
CA GLY A 69 -29.57 6.30 -2.94
C GLY A 69 -28.95 7.63 -3.36
N ASP A 70 -29.74 8.69 -3.26
CA ASP A 70 -29.34 10.08 -3.39
C ASP A 70 -28.36 10.43 -2.25
N SER A 71 -27.15 9.92 -2.37
CA SER A 71 -26.00 10.45 -1.66
C SER A 71 -25.16 11.14 -2.71
N ASP A 72 -25.48 12.40 -2.96
CA ASP A 72 -24.69 13.33 -3.74
C ASP A 72 -23.18 13.08 -3.55
N ASP A 73 -22.53 12.48 -4.55
CA ASP A 73 -21.12 12.07 -4.53
C ASP A 73 -20.15 13.26 -4.64
N ARG A 74 -20.67 14.49 -4.70
CA ARG A 74 -19.87 15.70 -4.80
C ARG A 74 -19.11 15.97 -3.51
N TYR A 75 -17.90 16.45 -3.68
CA TYR A 75 -17.10 16.90 -2.56
C TYR A 75 -17.76 18.09 -1.87
N ARG A 76 -18.01 17.93 -0.57
CA ARG A 76 -18.41 19.01 0.33
C ARG A 76 -17.21 19.57 1.07
N ILE A 77 -17.06 20.88 1.08
CA ILE A 77 -15.99 21.62 1.77
C ILE A 77 -16.02 21.27 3.26
N GLY A 78 -14.85 21.14 3.88
CA GLY A 78 -14.72 20.89 5.31
C GLY A 78 -13.65 21.73 5.98
N PRO A 79 -13.57 21.69 7.32
CA PRO A 79 -12.53 22.40 8.08
C PRO A 79 -11.13 22.06 7.60
N GLY A 80 -10.29 23.08 7.43
CA GLY A 80 -8.90 22.95 7.02
C GLY A 80 -8.65 23.04 5.51
N ASP A 81 -9.68 22.91 4.66
CA ASP A 81 -9.57 23.15 3.22
C ASP A 81 -9.10 24.58 2.93
N VAL A 82 -8.45 24.76 1.78
CA VAL A 82 -8.03 26.07 1.29
C VAL A 82 -8.77 26.36 -0.01
N LEU A 83 -9.45 27.50 -0.06
CA LEU A 83 -10.31 27.91 -1.16
C LEU A 83 -9.68 29.07 -1.93
N ASP A 84 -9.77 29.04 -3.25
CA ASP A 84 -9.57 30.19 -4.14
C ASP A 84 -10.95 30.75 -4.50
N ILE A 85 -11.22 31.98 -4.05
CA ILE A 85 -12.50 32.66 -4.21
C ILE A 85 -12.27 33.87 -5.11
N ARG A 86 -12.84 33.83 -6.31
CA ARG A 86 -12.69 34.88 -7.32
C ARG A 86 -13.99 35.61 -7.52
N ILE A 87 -13.95 36.94 -7.43
CA ILE A 87 -15.08 37.81 -7.69
C ILE A 87 -14.79 38.56 -8.99
N PHE A 88 -15.65 38.36 -9.99
CA PHE A 88 -15.42 38.88 -11.34
C PHE A 88 -15.23 40.41 -11.33
N ASN A 89 -14.20 40.88 -12.04
CA ASN A 89 -13.82 42.31 -12.12
C ASN A 89 -13.60 42.99 -10.75
N ARG A 90 -13.25 42.23 -9.70
CA ARG A 90 -13.06 42.71 -8.32
C ARG A 90 -11.89 42.02 -7.62
N ALA A 91 -10.68 42.18 -8.16
CA ALA A 91 -9.47 41.56 -7.61
C ALA A 91 -9.18 41.93 -6.14
N ASN A 92 -9.61 43.10 -5.68
CA ASN A 92 -9.47 43.54 -4.29
C ASN A 92 -10.34 42.73 -3.30
N LEU A 93 -11.42 42.12 -3.78
CA LEU A 93 -12.32 41.28 -2.97
C LEU A 93 -11.99 39.79 -3.13
N SER A 94 -11.41 39.40 -4.27
CA SER A 94 -10.92 38.03 -4.50
C SER A 94 -9.83 37.64 -3.50
N ARG A 95 -9.77 36.35 -3.18
CA ARG A 95 -8.79 35.77 -2.26
C ARG A 95 -8.32 34.42 -2.82
N ASP A 96 -7.03 34.31 -3.07
CA ASP A 96 -6.40 33.12 -3.66
C ASP A 96 -6.17 31.98 -2.64
N ALA A 97 -6.24 32.26 -1.34
CA ALA A 97 -6.04 31.28 -0.28
C ALA A 97 -6.85 31.62 0.98
N VAL A 98 -8.12 31.24 0.99
CA VAL A 98 -9.01 31.35 2.16
C VAL A 98 -9.07 29.99 2.84
N ARG A 99 -8.54 29.90 4.06
CA ARG A 99 -8.62 28.68 4.87
C ARG A 99 -9.98 28.58 5.55
N VAL A 100 -10.60 27.40 5.48
CA VAL A 100 -11.79 27.06 6.26
C VAL A 100 -11.38 26.77 7.70
N GLU A 101 -11.95 27.51 8.65
CA GLU A 101 -11.61 27.38 10.07
C GLU A 101 -12.20 26.11 10.70
N GLY A 102 -11.80 25.80 11.94
CA GLY A 102 -12.22 24.58 12.65
C GLY A 102 -13.74 24.47 12.85
N ASN A 103 -14.43 25.62 12.97
CA ASN A 103 -15.89 25.72 13.02
C ASN A 103 -16.56 25.61 11.63
N GLY A 104 -15.79 25.42 10.56
CA GLY A 104 -16.29 25.32 9.20
C GLY A 104 -16.59 26.66 8.52
N MET A 105 -16.18 27.78 9.12
CA MET A 105 -16.46 29.13 8.62
C MET A 105 -15.30 29.70 7.80
N ILE A 106 -15.59 30.72 6.99
CA ILE A 106 -14.62 31.56 6.29
C ILE A 106 -14.94 33.05 6.49
N ARG A 107 -13.95 33.92 6.28
CA ARG A 107 -14.10 35.38 6.31
C ARG A 107 -13.82 35.97 4.94
N MET A 108 -14.62 36.96 4.56
CA MET A 108 -14.54 37.64 3.26
C MET A 108 -14.52 39.17 3.45
N PRO A 109 -13.79 39.92 2.60
CA PRO A 109 -13.68 41.38 2.74
C PRO A 109 -15.04 42.08 2.66
N LEU A 110 -15.23 43.15 3.43
CA LEU A 110 -16.48 43.93 3.49
C LEU A 110 -17.69 43.19 4.08
N ILE A 111 -17.55 41.91 4.44
CA ILE A 111 -18.59 41.13 5.10
C ILE A 111 -18.17 40.92 6.56
N ASP A 112 -18.83 41.62 7.48
CA ASP A 112 -18.49 41.59 8.91
C ASP A 112 -18.87 40.26 9.59
N THR A 113 -19.75 39.48 8.97
CA THR A 113 -20.21 38.19 9.49
C THR A 113 -19.45 37.04 8.82
N GLU A 114 -19.10 36.02 9.60
CA GLU A 114 -18.56 34.78 9.07
C GLU A 114 -19.55 34.07 8.15
N ILE A 115 -19.02 33.36 7.15
CA ILE A 115 -19.80 32.61 6.16
C ILE A 115 -19.55 31.12 6.38
N GLN A 116 -20.62 30.33 6.51
CA GLN A 116 -20.51 28.88 6.65
C GLN A 116 -20.03 28.28 5.33
N ALA A 117 -18.81 27.75 5.30
CA ALA A 117 -18.26 27.06 4.13
C ALA A 117 -18.41 25.54 4.23
N ALA A 118 -18.25 24.98 5.44
CA ALA A 118 -18.35 23.54 5.61
C ALA A 118 -19.72 23.01 5.17
N CYS A 119 -19.71 21.82 4.61
CA CYS A 119 -20.87 21.07 4.14
C CYS A 119 -21.55 21.61 2.89
N LYS A 120 -20.98 22.65 2.28
CA LYS A 120 -21.39 23.15 0.97
C LYS A 120 -20.46 22.62 -0.11
N THR A 121 -21.00 22.47 -1.30
CA THR A 121 -20.23 22.37 -2.53
C THR A 121 -19.69 23.76 -2.93
N GLU A 122 -18.71 23.80 -3.82
CA GLU A 122 -18.15 25.05 -4.36
C GLU A 122 -19.25 25.98 -4.91
N GLY A 123 -20.19 25.43 -5.70
CA GLY A 123 -21.29 26.20 -6.27
C GLY A 123 -22.30 26.72 -5.24
N GLU A 124 -22.59 25.95 -4.20
CA GLU A 124 -23.46 26.39 -3.10
C GLU A 124 -22.82 27.55 -2.32
N LEU A 125 -21.52 27.43 -2.01
CA LEU A 125 -20.77 28.49 -1.33
C LEU A 125 -20.64 29.75 -2.21
N ALA A 126 -20.36 29.59 -3.50
CA ALA A 126 -20.28 30.69 -4.46
C ALA A 126 -21.59 31.50 -4.50
N LYS A 127 -22.74 30.81 -4.58
CA LYS A 127 -24.07 31.44 -4.56
C LYS A 127 -24.33 32.20 -3.26
N GLU A 128 -23.91 31.66 -2.12
CA GLU A 128 -24.07 32.33 -0.84
C GLU A 128 -23.21 33.59 -0.71
N ILE A 129 -21.93 33.51 -1.11
CA ILE A 129 -21.01 34.65 -1.11
C ILE A 129 -21.55 35.75 -2.04
N ALA A 130 -22.00 35.38 -3.24
CA ALA A 130 -22.64 36.32 -4.17
C ALA A 130 -23.85 37.01 -3.53
N GLY A 131 -24.70 36.25 -2.85
CA GLY A 131 -25.86 36.77 -2.10
C GLY A 131 -25.46 37.79 -1.04
N LYS A 132 -24.41 37.53 -0.25
CA LYS A 132 -23.93 38.47 0.78
C LYS A 132 -23.37 39.76 0.18
N TYR A 133 -22.71 39.69 -0.98
CA TYR A 133 -22.15 40.87 -1.64
C TYR A 133 -23.17 41.75 -2.37
N THR A 134 -24.41 41.30 -2.53
CA THR A 134 -25.48 42.13 -3.15
C THR A 134 -25.75 43.44 -2.42
N LYS A 135 -25.41 43.51 -1.12
CA LYS A 135 -25.48 44.74 -0.31
C LYS A 135 -24.50 45.83 -0.75
N PHE A 136 -23.42 45.44 -1.42
CA PHE A 136 -22.32 46.34 -1.82
C PHE A 136 -22.20 46.48 -3.34
N TYR A 137 -22.63 45.47 -4.10
CA TYR A 137 -22.47 45.43 -5.55
C TYR A 137 -23.71 44.87 -6.25
N ARG A 138 -24.01 45.38 -7.45
CA ARG A 138 -25.07 44.81 -8.31
C ARG A 138 -24.56 43.57 -9.03
N ASN A 139 -25.30 42.47 -8.92
CA ASN A 139 -25.07 41.20 -9.62
C ASN A 139 -23.62 40.67 -9.54
N PRO A 140 -23.06 40.47 -8.32
CA PRO A 140 -21.70 39.94 -8.18
C PRO A 140 -21.63 38.51 -8.72
N GLN A 141 -20.65 38.23 -9.58
CA GLN A 141 -20.33 36.89 -10.05
C GLN A 141 -19.15 36.35 -9.22
N VAL A 142 -19.33 35.18 -8.63
CA VAL A 142 -18.37 34.58 -7.71
C VAL A 142 -18.09 33.16 -8.17
N ASP A 143 -16.80 32.84 -8.31
CA ASP A 143 -16.31 31.49 -8.52
C ASP A 143 -15.55 31.04 -7.27
N VAL A 144 -15.74 29.78 -6.88
CA VAL A 144 -15.05 29.15 -5.75
C VAL A 144 -14.40 27.87 -6.25
N PHE A 145 -13.13 27.71 -5.95
CA PHE A 145 -12.37 26.49 -6.24
C PHE A 145 -11.66 26.01 -4.97
N ILE A 146 -11.59 24.71 -4.76
CA ILE A 146 -10.77 24.13 -3.70
C ILE A 146 -9.34 24.02 -4.21
N LYS A 147 -8.46 24.80 -3.60
CA LYS A 147 -7.02 24.82 -3.90
C LYS A 147 -6.29 23.68 -3.21
N GLU A 148 -6.67 23.36 -1.97
CA GLU A 148 -6.08 22.27 -1.19
C GLU A 148 -7.15 21.49 -0.41
N TYR A 149 -7.12 20.17 -0.52
CA TYR A 149 -8.10 19.24 0.06
C TYR A 149 -7.59 18.66 1.38
N ARG A 150 -7.70 19.43 2.45
CA ARG A 150 -7.12 19.05 3.75
C ARG A 150 -8.15 18.51 4.75
N SER A 151 -9.44 18.69 4.49
CA SER A 151 -10.49 18.33 5.44
C SER A 151 -10.82 16.84 5.47
N LYS A 152 -10.59 16.12 4.36
CA LYS A 152 -10.89 14.69 4.24
C LYS A 152 -9.62 13.94 3.89
N GLN A 153 -9.03 13.29 4.89
CA GLN A 153 -7.83 12.50 4.71
C GLN A 153 -8.03 11.10 5.27
N VAL A 154 -7.37 10.13 4.65
CA VAL A 154 -7.22 8.77 5.17
C VAL A 154 -5.73 8.47 5.32
N ALA A 155 -5.38 7.55 6.21
CA ALA A 155 -4.00 7.12 6.39
C ALA A 155 -3.86 5.65 6.02
N ILE A 156 -2.80 5.29 5.30
CA ILE A 156 -2.42 3.90 5.08
C ILE A 156 -1.03 3.63 5.66
N ILE A 157 -0.93 2.62 6.52
CA ILE A 157 0.28 2.28 7.25
C ILE A 157 0.52 0.76 7.28
N GLY A 158 1.76 0.39 7.60
CA GLY A 158 2.19 -1.00 7.73
C GLY A 158 2.88 -1.53 6.47
N ALA A 159 2.61 -2.78 6.13
CA ALA A 159 3.27 -3.58 5.10
C ALA A 159 2.84 -3.23 3.66
N VAL A 160 2.80 -1.94 3.33
CA VAL A 160 2.61 -1.39 1.99
C VAL A 160 3.90 -0.76 1.47
N ASN A 161 4.05 -0.66 0.14
CA ASN A 161 5.28 -0.14 -0.47
C ASN A 161 5.45 1.38 -0.28
N ASP A 162 4.34 2.11 -0.13
CA ASP A 162 4.34 3.56 0.13
C ASP A 162 3.33 3.90 1.23
N GLN A 163 3.83 4.29 2.40
CA GLN A 163 3.00 4.68 3.55
C GLN A 163 2.78 6.19 3.52
N SER A 164 1.53 6.63 3.47
CA SER A 164 1.20 8.05 3.34
C SER A 164 -0.22 8.36 3.82
N ARG A 165 -0.51 9.67 3.91
CA ARG A 165 -1.86 10.20 4.02
C ARG A 165 -2.38 10.49 2.62
N PHE A 166 -3.64 10.15 2.38
CA PHE A 166 -4.30 10.35 1.10
C PHE A 166 -5.48 11.32 1.26
N GLU A 167 -5.51 12.35 0.42
CA GLU A 167 -6.55 13.38 0.42
C GLU A 167 -7.74 12.93 -0.43
N LEU A 168 -8.90 12.77 0.19
CA LEU A 168 -10.13 12.32 -0.46
C LEU A 168 -10.80 13.47 -1.21
N GLN A 169 -10.54 13.57 -2.51
CA GLN A 169 -11.22 14.52 -3.40
C GLN A 169 -12.58 14.00 -3.91
N ARG A 170 -12.74 12.67 -3.91
CA ARG A 170 -13.94 11.94 -4.35
C ARG A 170 -14.09 10.70 -3.49
N ARG A 171 -15.15 9.92 -3.74
CA ARG A 171 -15.21 8.56 -3.19
C ARG A 171 -14.08 7.72 -3.76
N VAL A 172 -13.34 7.09 -2.86
CA VAL A 172 -12.21 6.22 -3.16
C VAL A 172 -12.45 4.90 -2.45
N ARG A 173 -12.17 3.79 -3.14
CA ARG A 173 -12.30 2.46 -2.56
C ARG A 173 -10.98 2.00 -1.95
N LEU A 174 -11.04 0.99 -1.08
CA LEU A 174 -9.86 0.40 -0.44
C LEU A 174 -8.80 -0.06 -1.46
N LEU A 175 -9.23 -0.72 -2.54
CA LEU A 175 -8.32 -1.18 -3.60
C LEU A 175 -7.63 -0.02 -4.33
N ASP A 176 -8.33 1.09 -4.54
CA ASP A 176 -7.75 2.30 -5.17
C ASP A 176 -6.65 2.87 -4.29
N LEU A 177 -6.88 2.94 -2.97
CA LEU A 177 -5.89 3.41 -2.00
C LEU A 177 -4.68 2.46 -1.92
N LEU A 178 -4.90 1.15 -1.93
CA LEU A 178 -3.81 0.17 -1.98
C LEU A 178 -2.97 0.31 -3.25
N SER A 179 -3.62 0.60 -4.39
CA SER A 179 -2.94 0.83 -5.66
C SER A 179 -2.12 2.12 -5.62
N TYR A 180 -2.68 3.18 -5.03
CA TYR A 180 -1.96 4.44 -4.79
C TYR A 180 -0.73 4.23 -3.89
N ALA A 181 -0.84 3.38 -2.88
CA ALA A 181 0.26 2.97 -1.99
C ALA A 181 1.27 2.00 -2.65
N LYS A 182 1.24 1.85 -3.98
CA LYS A 182 2.08 0.94 -4.78
C LYS A 182 1.95 -0.54 -4.38
N GLY A 183 0.80 -0.92 -3.82
CA GLY A 183 0.49 -2.28 -3.42
C GLY A 183 1.15 -2.74 -2.11
N PRO A 184 0.80 -3.96 -1.66
CA PRO A 184 1.39 -4.57 -0.46
C PRO A 184 2.86 -4.96 -0.69
N THR A 185 3.64 -5.00 0.38
CA THR A 185 5.02 -5.49 0.37
C THR A 185 5.08 -7.02 0.30
N ALA A 186 6.26 -7.58 0.02
CA ALA A 186 6.47 -9.03 0.07
C ALA A 186 6.24 -9.65 1.46
N LYS A 187 6.30 -8.85 2.54
CA LYS A 187 6.11 -9.29 3.93
C LYS A 187 4.69 -9.08 4.43
N ALA A 188 3.80 -8.51 3.62
CA ALA A 188 2.43 -8.22 4.03
C ALA A 188 1.67 -9.47 4.49
N GLY A 189 0.90 -9.30 5.57
CA GLY A 189 -0.08 -10.26 6.05
C GLY A 189 -1.29 -10.38 5.11
N GLN A 190 -2.23 -11.22 5.51
CA GLN A 190 -3.43 -11.50 4.72
C GLN A 190 -4.65 -10.66 5.10
N THR A 191 -4.53 -9.81 6.12
CA THR A 191 -5.66 -9.07 6.69
C THR A 191 -5.39 -7.59 6.60
N ILE A 192 -6.36 -6.82 6.11
CA ILE A 192 -6.39 -5.36 6.15
C ILE A 192 -7.36 -4.97 7.26
N ASN A 193 -6.92 -4.09 8.15
CA ASN A 193 -7.75 -3.55 9.20
C ASN A 193 -8.04 -2.08 8.90
N ILE A 194 -9.30 -1.67 9.03
CA ILE A 194 -9.71 -0.28 8.93
C ILE A 194 -10.29 0.13 10.27
N VAL A 195 -9.69 1.16 10.85
CA VAL A 195 -10.25 1.85 12.02
C VAL A 195 -10.97 3.08 11.48
N HIS A 196 -12.28 3.10 11.58
CA HIS A 196 -13.09 4.24 11.18
C HIS A 196 -13.06 5.32 12.27
N SER A 197 -12.75 6.56 11.88
CA SER A 197 -12.78 7.66 12.84
C SER A 197 -14.22 8.07 13.17
N ALA A 198 -14.52 8.15 14.46
CA ALA A 198 -15.78 8.69 14.98
C ALA A 198 -16.01 10.17 14.64
N GLN A 199 -14.99 10.91 14.17
CA GLN A 199 -15.17 12.27 13.65
C GLN A 199 -15.81 12.31 12.25
N GLY A 200 -16.50 11.22 11.87
CA GLY A 200 -17.19 11.01 10.62
C GLY A 200 -17.90 12.26 10.14
N SER A 201 -17.36 12.81 9.04
CA SER A 201 -17.81 13.99 8.29
C SER A 201 -18.72 14.96 9.05
N VAL A 202 -18.23 16.17 9.33
CA VAL A 202 -18.99 17.35 9.84
C VAL A 202 -20.36 17.54 9.15
N CYS A 203 -20.53 16.95 7.96
CA CYS A 203 -21.67 17.06 7.06
C CYS A 203 -22.63 15.87 7.07
N ARG A 204 -22.37 14.82 7.86
CA ARG A 204 -23.37 13.78 8.13
C ARG A 204 -24.11 14.16 9.40
N THR A 205 -25.43 14.29 9.27
CA THR A 205 -26.35 14.57 10.37
C THR A 205 -26.16 13.53 11.47
N ALA A 206 -25.96 14.01 12.70
CA ALA A 206 -25.80 13.21 13.90
C ALA A 206 -26.95 12.20 14.04
N GLY A 207 -26.66 10.94 13.75
CA GLY A 207 -27.65 9.86 13.82
C GLY A 207 -27.09 8.45 13.58
N ARG A 208 -25.78 8.30 13.41
CA ARG A 208 -25.12 6.99 13.45
C ARG A 208 -24.32 6.89 14.73
N ASP A 209 -24.61 5.85 15.51
CA ASP A 209 -23.79 5.39 16.62
C ASP A 209 -22.32 5.48 16.23
N SER A 210 -21.61 6.39 16.89
CA SER A 210 -20.16 6.58 16.74
C SER A 210 -19.43 5.53 17.57
N SER A 211 -19.80 4.25 17.39
CA SER A 211 -18.87 3.19 17.72
C SER A 211 -17.69 3.33 16.76
N GLU A 212 -16.47 3.32 17.28
CA GLU A 212 -15.26 3.16 16.48
C GLU A 212 -15.41 1.86 15.70
N ALA A 213 -15.93 1.97 14.47
CA ALA A 213 -16.23 0.81 13.67
C ALA A 213 -14.87 0.25 13.23
N PHE A 214 -14.58 -0.96 13.73
CA PHE A 214 -13.44 -1.73 13.29
C PHE A 214 -13.92 -2.67 12.18
N SER A 215 -13.35 -2.52 10.99
CA SER A 215 -13.63 -3.37 9.83
C SER A 215 -12.39 -4.15 9.46
N SER A 216 -12.53 -5.43 9.15
CA SER A 216 -11.42 -6.30 8.76
C SER A 216 -11.73 -7.01 7.45
N TYR A 217 -10.78 -7.01 6.53
CA TYR A 217 -10.91 -7.55 5.18
C TYR A 217 -9.73 -8.46 4.84
N ARG A 218 -9.98 -9.51 4.05
CA ARG A 218 -8.90 -10.33 3.50
C ARG A 218 -8.26 -9.61 2.31
N LEU A 219 -6.94 -9.46 2.35
CA LEU A 219 -6.15 -8.83 1.29
C LEU A 219 -6.40 -9.51 -0.06
N SER A 220 -6.48 -10.84 -0.10
CA SER A 220 -6.76 -11.58 -1.34
C SER A 220 -8.07 -11.18 -2.00
N ASP A 221 -9.10 -10.91 -1.20
CA ASP A 221 -10.45 -10.65 -1.68
C ASP A 221 -10.54 -9.20 -2.17
N THR A 222 -9.91 -8.27 -1.45
CA THR A 222 -9.74 -6.88 -1.90
C THR A 222 -8.97 -6.80 -3.22
N LEU A 223 -7.86 -7.53 -3.36
CA LEU A 223 -7.04 -7.54 -4.59
C LEU A 223 -7.75 -8.15 -5.79
N ARG A 224 -8.72 -9.05 -5.57
CA ARG A 224 -9.60 -9.59 -6.63
C ARG A 224 -10.73 -8.62 -7.00
N GLY A 225 -10.88 -7.52 -6.27
CA GLY A 225 -11.95 -6.56 -6.48
C GLY A 225 -13.31 -7.02 -5.96
N ASP A 226 -13.36 -7.94 -4.99
CA ASP A 226 -14.63 -8.35 -4.37
C ASP A 226 -15.32 -7.11 -3.76
N PRO A 227 -16.55 -6.75 -4.20
CA PRO A 227 -17.27 -5.60 -3.67
C PRO A 227 -17.46 -5.63 -2.15
N LYS A 228 -17.55 -6.81 -1.53
CA LYS A 228 -17.70 -6.97 -0.07
C LYS A 228 -16.40 -6.71 0.68
N ALA A 229 -15.25 -6.94 0.04
CA ALA A 229 -13.92 -6.70 0.60
C ALA A 229 -13.27 -5.41 0.07
N ASN A 230 -14.04 -4.55 -0.60
CA ASN A 230 -13.56 -3.31 -1.21
C ASN A 230 -14.49 -2.13 -0.86
N PRO A 231 -14.62 -1.78 0.42
CA PRO A 231 -15.50 -0.70 0.87
C PRO A 231 -15.04 0.65 0.31
N TYR A 232 -15.96 1.62 0.32
CA TYR A 232 -15.59 3.03 0.20
C TYR A 232 -14.94 3.50 1.49
N LEU A 233 -13.89 4.29 1.36
CA LEU A 233 -13.18 4.88 2.48
C LEU A 233 -13.86 6.18 2.90
N GLU A 234 -13.83 6.44 4.20
CA GLU A 234 -14.40 7.64 4.82
C GLU A 234 -13.30 8.53 5.40
N ALA A 235 -13.62 9.82 5.55
CA ALA A 235 -12.67 10.76 6.12
C ALA A 235 -12.30 10.35 7.55
N GLY A 236 -11.00 10.28 7.83
CA GLY A 236 -10.45 9.87 9.11
C GLY A 236 -10.14 8.38 9.21
N ASP A 237 -10.45 7.56 8.21
CA ASP A 237 -10.08 6.15 8.20
C ASP A 237 -8.57 5.94 8.34
N VAL A 238 -8.18 5.01 9.20
CA VAL A 238 -6.81 4.51 9.32
C VAL A 238 -6.77 3.06 8.85
N ILE A 239 -6.16 2.86 7.69
CA ILE A 239 -5.99 1.58 7.04
C ILE A 239 -4.64 1.01 7.46
N THR A 240 -4.66 -0.13 8.13
CA THR A 240 -3.46 -0.84 8.59
C THR A 240 -3.36 -2.17 7.89
N LEU A 241 -2.24 -2.40 7.21
CA LEU A 241 -1.88 -3.71 6.69
C LEU A 241 -0.71 -4.25 7.53
N PRO A 242 -0.93 -5.12 8.53
CA PRO A 242 0.16 -5.69 9.32
C PRO A 242 1.10 -6.55 8.45
N ASP A 243 2.33 -6.72 8.93
CA ASP A 243 3.22 -7.77 8.44
C ASP A 243 2.60 -9.15 8.69
N ALA A 244 2.92 -10.12 7.83
CA ALA A 244 2.56 -11.50 8.04
C ALA A 244 3.25 -12.02 9.30
N ASP A 245 2.56 -12.89 10.04
CA ASP A 245 3.20 -13.71 11.06
C ASP A 245 4.34 -14.51 10.43
N GLN A 246 5.33 -14.91 11.23
CA GLN A 246 6.56 -15.48 10.70
C GLN A 246 6.92 -16.80 11.39
N VAL A 247 7.61 -17.68 10.67
CA VAL A 247 8.27 -18.85 11.21
C VAL A 247 9.76 -18.72 10.96
N TYR A 248 10.58 -19.19 11.89
CA TYR A 248 12.02 -19.10 11.82
C TYR A 248 12.61 -20.48 11.59
N VAL A 249 13.40 -20.66 10.54
CA VAL A 249 14.17 -21.89 10.30
C VAL A 249 15.63 -21.62 10.62
N VAL A 250 16.16 -22.27 11.65
CA VAL A 250 17.52 -22.06 12.18
C VAL A 250 18.26 -23.38 12.39
N GLY A 251 19.56 -23.28 12.64
CA GLY A 251 20.43 -24.43 12.89
C GLY A 251 21.02 -25.00 11.60
N ASN A 252 21.15 -26.33 11.53
CA ASN A 252 21.90 -27.05 10.50
C ASN A 252 21.14 -27.26 9.17
N VAL A 253 20.62 -26.17 8.62
CA VAL A 253 20.01 -26.11 7.28
C VAL A 253 20.94 -25.45 6.28
N TYR A 254 20.67 -25.58 4.98
CA TYR A 254 21.48 -24.90 3.96
C TYR A 254 21.37 -23.37 4.05
N THR A 255 20.14 -22.86 4.17
CA THR A 255 19.86 -21.43 4.23
C THR A 255 18.91 -21.13 5.40
N PRO A 256 19.44 -20.76 6.58
CA PRO A 256 18.61 -20.24 7.67
C PRO A 256 17.83 -19.02 7.19
N LEU A 257 16.51 -19.01 7.41
CA LEU A 257 15.66 -17.95 6.90
C LEU A 257 14.38 -17.79 7.74
N THR A 258 13.72 -16.66 7.53
CA THR A 258 12.41 -16.35 8.11
C THR A 258 11.34 -16.46 7.03
N ILE A 259 10.28 -17.23 7.29
CA ILE A 259 9.18 -17.49 6.36
C ILE A 259 7.95 -16.70 6.81
N PRO A 260 7.41 -15.77 6.00
CA PRO A 260 6.12 -15.16 6.28
C PRO A 260 4.99 -16.18 6.06
N LEU A 261 4.17 -16.39 7.09
CA LEU A 261 2.94 -17.18 7.08
C LEU A 261 1.83 -16.44 6.35
N LYS A 262 1.86 -16.52 5.03
CA LYS A 262 0.74 -16.09 4.20
C LYS A 262 -0.33 -17.16 4.13
N GLU A 263 0.07 -18.42 4.10
CA GLU A 263 -0.83 -19.57 4.05
C GLU A 263 -0.37 -20.60 5.10
N PRO A 264 -1.21 -21.57 5.48
CA PRO A 264 -0.76 -22.67 6.31
C PRO A 264 0.43 -23.39 5.67
N ILE A 265 1.55 -23.44 6.38
CA ILE A 265 2.76 -24.18 5.97
C ILE A 265 3.07 -25.28 6.98
N THR A 266 3.73 -26.32 6.51
CA THR A 266 4.15 -27.45 7.34
C THR A 266 5.65 -27.47 7.55
N LEU A 267 6.10 -28.25 8.55
CA LEU A 267 7.51 -28.40 8.89
C LEU A 267 8.35 -28.82 7.67
N SER A 268 7.93 -29.86 6.96
CA SER A 268 8.70 -30.36 5.82
C SER A 268 8.85 -29.29 4.72
N ARG A 269 7.78 -28.52 4.45
CA ARG A 269 7.78 -27.42 3.47
C ARG A 269 8.70 -26.28 3.92
N ALA A 270 8.65 -25.90 5.19
CA ALA A 270 9.53 -24.85 5.73
C ALA A 270 11.01 -25.22 5.62
N VAL A 271 11.36 -26.47 5.98
CA VAL A 271 12.73 -26.98 5.86
C VAL A 271 13.17 -27.06 4.39
N ALA A 272 12.28 -27.45 3.48
CA ALA A 272 12.56 -27.46 2.05
C ALA A 272 12.81 -26.04 1.50
N MET A 273 12.04 -25.04 1.95
CA MET A 273 12.27 -23.63 1.60
C MET A 273 13.65 -23.13 2.08
N ALA A 274 14.14 -23.64 3.21
CA ALA A 274 15.50 -23.42 3.71
C ALA A 274 16.60 -24.20 2.95
N GLY A 275 16.26 -24.85 1.83
CA GLY A 275 17.17 -25.66 1.02
C GLY A 275 17.38 -27.08 1.55
N GLY A 276 16.62 -27.49 2.57
CA GLY A 276 16.79 -28.77 3.25
C GLY A 276 17.79 -28.72 4.41
N VAL A 277 17.99 -29.87 5.05
CA VAL A 277 18.98 -30.03 6.13
C VAL A 277 20.33 -30.48 5.57
N LYS A 278 21.43 -30.12 6.25
CA LYS A 278 22.77 -30.63 5.88
C LYS A 278 22.92 -32.12 6.22
N GLN A 279 23.88 -32.79 5.59
CA GLN A 279 24.08 -34.24 5.72
C GLN A 279 24.31 -34.71 7.17
N ASP A 280 24.92 -33.88 8.01
CA ASP A 280 25.23 -34.14 9.41
C ASP A 280 24.13 -33.65 10.37
N SER A 281 22.87 -33.64 9.94
CA SER A 281 21.72 -33.20 10.75
C SER A 281 20.95 -34.36 11.37
N LYS A 282 20.38 -34.14 12.57
CA LYS A 282 19.43 -35.08 13.19
C LYS A 282 18.05 -34.92 12.57
N LYS A 283 17.75 -35.68 11.51
CA LYS A 283 16.42 -35.66 10.87
C LYS A 283 15.32 -36.26 11.74
N ASP A 284 15.67 -37.18 12.62
CA ASP A 284 14.76 -37.88 13.53
C ASP A 284 14.33 -37.03 14.74
N LYS A 285 15.00 -35.91 14.98
CA LYS A 285 14.76 -35.04 16.13
C LYS A 285 14.89 -33.56 15.76
N ILE A 286 13.96 -33.07 14.95
CA ILE A 286 13.79 -31.64 14.73
C ILE A 286 13.04 -31.04 15.92
N ARG A 287 13.57 -29.95 16.48
CA ARG A 287 12.94 -29.25 17.60
C ARG A 287 12.14 -28.07 17.06
N ILE A 288 10.84 -28.04 17.35
CA ILE A 288 9.99 -26.87 17.16
C ILE A 288 9.80 -26.23 18.54
N VAL A 289 10.20 -24.97 18.68
CA VAL A 289 9.92 -24.16 19.87
C VAL A 289 8.71 -23.29 19.56
N ARG A 290 7.59 -23.58 20.21
CA ARG A 290 6.30 -22.92 20.00
C ARG A 290 5.93 -22.10 21.21
N GLN A 291 5.63 -20.82 20.99
CA GLN A 291 5.10 -19.96 22.05
C GLN A 291 3.61 -20.24 22.26
N GLU A 292 3.19 -20.37 23.52
CA GLU A 292 1.77 -20.51 23.83
C GLU A 292 1.03 -19.18 23.59
N PRO A 293 -0.18 -19.21 23.00
CA PRO A 293 -0.97 -18.00 22.80
C PRO A 293 -1.15 -17.22 24.11
N GLY A 294 -0.88 -15.91 24.11
CA GLY A 294 -1.06 -15.04 25.28
C GLY A 294 -0.03 -15.21 26.41
N SER A 295 0.98 -16.07 26.25
CA SER A 295 2.02 -16.32 27.26
C SER A 295 3.43 -16.18 26.67
N SER A 296 4.43 -15.97 27.52
CA SER A 296 5.86 -16.10 27.14
C SER A 296 6.38 -17.54 27.27
N ALA A 297 5.54 -18.45 27.79
CA ALA A 297 5.85 -19.86 27.89
C ALA A 297 6.09 -20.48 26.51
N ARG A 298 7.10 -21.34 26.43
CA ARG A 298 7.51 -22.04 25.22
C ARG A 298 7.38 -23.54 25.43
N THR A 299 6.72 -24.20 24.50
CA THR A 299 6.65 -25.66 24.42
C THR A 299 7.65 -26.15 23.38
N GLU A 300 8.33 -27.25 23.70
CA GLU A 300 9.22 -27.93 22.76
C GLU A 300 8.49 -29.14 22.17
N ILE A 301 8.33 -29.16 20.85
CA ILE A 301 7.77 -30.27 20.10
C ILE A 301 8.92 -30.94 19.35
N LEU A 302 9.10 -32.25 19.54
CA LEU A 302 10.11 -33.03 18.84
C LEU A 302 9.45 -33.79 17.69
N VAL A 303 10.01 -33.63 16.49
CA VAL A 303 9.43 -34.16 15.25
C VAL A 303 10.47 -34.95 14.46
N ASP A 304 10.10 -36.16 14.02
CA ASP A 304 10.89 -36.97 13.08
C ASP A 304 10.58 -36.56 11.65
N LEU A 305 11.39 -35.66 11.10
CA LEU A 305 11.29 -35.22 9.71
C LEU A 305 11.54 -36.39 8.73
N SER A 306 12.36 -37.37 9.09
CA SER A 306 12.63 -38.52 8.21
C SER A 306 11.41 -39.45 8.08
N ALA A 307 10.61 -39.59 9.13
CA ALA A 307 9.35 -40.32 9.10
C ALA A 307 8.31 -39.58 8.24
N ILE A 308 8.25 -38.24 8.33
CA ILE A 308 7.38 -37.40 7.49
C ILE A 308 7.76 -37.51 6.01
N GLU A 309 9.06 -37.35 5.67
CA GLU A 309 9.58 -37.50 4.31
C GLU A 309 9.22 -38.88 3.71
N LYS A 310 9.19 -39.93 4.54
CA LYS A 310 8.83 -41.31 4.16
C LYS A 310 7.32 -41.60 4.24
N LYS A 311 6.47 -40.61 4.50
CA LYS A 311 5.01 -40.75 4.70
C LYS A 311 4.63 -41.76 5.80
N ARG A 312 5.46 -41.90 6.83
CA ARG A 312 5.24 -42.76 8.00
C ARG A 312 4.72 -41.98 9.21
N ALA A 313 4.75 -40.66 9.15
CA ALA A 313 4.19 -39.75 10.14
C ALA A 313 3.48 -38.60 9.42
N GLU A 314 2.51 -37.98 10.08
CA GLU A 314 1.83 -36.78 9.58
C GLU A 314 2.74 -35.55 9.68
N ASP A 315 2.62 -34.64 8.71
CA ASP A 315 3.42 -33.41 8.70
C ASP A 315 2.83 -32.38 9.66
N VAL A 316 3.70 -31.71 10.41
CA VAL A 316 3.29 -30.80 11.47
C VAL A 316 2.99 -29.43 10.86
N ALA A 317 1.76 -28.95 11.04
CA ALA A 317 1.39 -27.58 10.70
C ALA A 317 2.06 -26.59 11.65
N LEU A 318 2.70 -25.58 11.06
CA LEU A 318 3.42 -24.53 11.78
C LEU A 318 2.46 -23.38 12.12
N VAL A 319 2.72 -22.73 13.25
CA VAL A 319 1.95 -21.57 13.71
C VAL A 319 2.84 -20.34 13.79
N ALA A 320 2.20 -19.19 13.99
CA ALA A 320 2.88 -17.91 14.16
C ALA A 320 3.98 -17.99 15.21
N ASN A 321 5.16 -17.51 14.84
CA ASN A 321 6.37 -17.40 15.66
C ASN A 321 7.02 -18.73 16.07
N ASP A 322 6.67 -19.85 15.43
CA ASP A 322 7.41 -21.10 15.61
C ASP A 322 8.89 -20.92 15.24
N ILE A 323 9.78 -21.52 16.04
CA ILE A 323 11.21 -21.62 15.74
C ILE A 323 11.54 -23.08 15.49
N ILE A 324 11.93 -23.37 14.26
CA ILE A 324 12.36 -24.69 13.81
C ILE A 324 13.87 -24.75 13.92
N GLU A 325 14.35 -25.60 14.83
CA GLU A 325 15.76 -25.80 15.07
C GLU A 325 16.21 -27.18 14.59
N VAL A 326 17.12 -27.16 13.62
CA VAL A 326 17.76 -28.36 13.10
C VAL A 326 19.10 -28.55 13.82
N GLN A 327 19.23 -29.61 14.61
CA GLN A 327 20.45 -29.91 15.33
C GLN A 327 21.43 -30.75 14.48
N THR A 328 22.73 -30.62 14.74
CA THR A 328 23.75 -31.51 14.18
C THR A 328 23.68 -32.88 14.85
N SER A 329 24.01 -33.95 14.13
CA SER A 329 24.02 -35.36 14.58
C SER A 329 25.18 -35.69 15.52
N SER A 330 25.95 -34.70 15.91
CA SER A 330 27.20 -34.91 16.63
C SER A 330 27.01 -35.20 18.12
N GLY A 331 27.14 -36.49 18.46
CA GLY A 331 28.00 -36.95 19.57
C GLY A 331 29.51 -36.80 19.27
N LYS A 332 29.89 -35.94 18.31
CA LYS A 332 31.25 -35.48 18.02
C LYS A 332 31.37 -33.96 18.16
N ALA A 333 30.90 -33.44 19.28
CA ALA A 333 31.42 -32.19 19.85
C ALA A 333 32.79 -32.43 20.53
N LEU A 334 33.64 -33.29 19.96
CA LEU A 334 34.98 -33.64 20.48
C LEU A 334 36.00 -33.60 19.34
N LEU A 335 36.25 -32.39 18.81
CA LEU A 335 37.58 -31.77 18.71
C LEU A 335 37.43 -30.45 17.93
N ARG A 336 37.04 -29.39 18.63
CA ARG A 336 37.44 -28.00 18.32
C ARG A 336 37.23 -27.14 19.56
N THR A 337 37.77 -27.62 20.68
CA THR A 337 38.07 -26.80 21.85
C THR A 337 39.58 -26.62 21.93
N LEU A 338 40.16 -25.98 20.92
CA LEU A 338 41.39 -25.21 21.08
C LEU A 338 41.24 -24.00 20.16
N ILE A 339 41.00 -22.85 20.81
CA ILE A 339 40.83 -21.47 20.32
C ILE A 339 39.37 -20.98 20.34
N GLY A 340 38.97 -20.53 21.54
CA GLY A 340 38.36 -19.21 21.76
C GLY A 340 36.98 -18.90 21.17
N GLY A 341 35.96 -18.98 22.03
CA GLY A 341 34.98 -17.89 22.17
C GLY A 341 33.66 -18.00 21.38
N ALA A 342 32.63 -17.46 22.03
CA ALA A 342 31.30 -17.11 21.52
C ALA A 342 30.26 -18.24 21.37
N GLY A 343 29.65 -18.60 22.50
CA GLY A 343 28.23 -18.90 22.53
C GLY A 343 27.44 -17.60 22.29
N GLN A 344 26.87 -17.46 21.09
CA GLN A 344 25.95 -16.41 20.65
C GLN A 344 25.03 -17.17 19.66
N SER A 345 23.71 -17.29 19.78
CA SER A 345 22.73 -16.21 19.76
C SER A 345 21.33 -16.82 19.96
N ILE A 346 20.84 -16.97 21.19
CA ILE A 346 19.43 -17.36 21.45
C ILE A 346 18.67 -16.24 22.18
N SER A 347 19.36 -15.25 22.76
CA SER A 347 18.77 -14.27 23.67
C SER A 347 18.13 -13.04 23.02
N ASN A 348 18.23 -12.84 21.70
CA ASN A 348 17.85 -11.56 21.08
C ASN A 348 16.74 -11.65 20.00
N LEU A 349 15.92 -12.71 19.97
CA LEU A 349 14.72 -12.70 19.10
C LEU A 349 13.60 -11.88 19.76
N PRO A 350 12.95 -10.95 19.02
CA PRO A 350 11.92 -10.08 19.60
C PRO A 350 10.71 -10.91 20.05
N ILE A 351 10.38 -10.81 21.34
CA ILE A 351 9.14 -11.38 21.89
C ILE A 351 8.01 -10.42 21.54
N ARG A 352 7.05 -10.89 20.73
CA ARG A 352 5.80 -10.16 20.50
C ARG A 352 4.71 -10.83 21.32
N ILE A 353 4.33 -10.21 22.45
CA ILE A 353 3.15 -10.62 23.21
C ILE A 353 1.94 -10.07 22.44
N ILE A 354 1.17 -10.96 21.81
CA ILE A 354 -0.10 -10.61 21.18
C ILE A 354 -1.18 -10.82 22.26
N PRO A 355 -1.96 -9.78 22.63
CA PRO A 355 -3.05 -9.90 23.59
C PRO A 355 -4.20 -10.76 23.08
#